data_AF-A0A445GBS0-F1
#
_entry.id   AF-A0A445GBS0-F1
#
_cell.length_a   1.000
_cell.length_b   1.000
_cell.length_c   1.000
_cell.angle_alpha   90.00
_cell.angle_beta   90.00
_cell.angle_gamma   90.00
#
_symmetry.space_group_name_H-M   'P 1'
#
loop_
_entity.id
_entity.type
_entity.pdbx_description
1 polymer ?
#
loop_
_entity_poly.entity_id
_entity_poly.type
_entity_poly.pdbx_seq_one_letter_code
_entity_poly.pdbx_strand_id
1 'polypeptide(L)'
;MNTVVIGEKPLKFSYEHSRGNNTTLLEGTFELDPANKVSVNYAFDSKICKLKYTYVHEELTTFEPTYDMAKNTWDFATIAASVKLVEKLKTPTLTAETTWNFKM
;
A
#
# COMPACT_ATOMS: atom_id res chain seq x y z
N MET A 1 -0.99 4.88 25.39
CA MET A 1 -0.62 4.27 24.09
C MET A 1 0.64 4.98 23.63
N ASN A 2 1.75 4.28 23.46
CA ASN A 2 3.02 4.91 23.12
C ASN A 2 3.05 5.16 21.61
N THR A 3 3.19 6.43 21.19
CA THR A 3 3.35 6.78 19.78
C THR A 3 4.83 6.69 19.43
N VAL A 4 5.18 5.83 18.48
CA VAL A 4 6.53 5.83 17.90
C VAL A 4 6.58 6.93 16.86
N VAL A 5 7.49 7.89 17.03
CA VAL A 5 7.70 9.00 16.10
C VAL A 5 9.06 8.80 15.43
N ILE A 6 9.09 8.86 14.11
CA ILE A 6 10.32 8.74 13.31
C ILE A 6 10.45 10.04 12.51
N GLY A 7 11.51 10.81 12.76
CA GLY A 7 11.79 12.05 12.03
C GLY A 7 10.62 13.05 12.02
N GLU A 8 9.91 13.20 13.14
CA GLU A 8 8.71 14.06 13.33
C GLU A 8 7.37 13.49 12.84
N LYS A 9 7.36 12.31 12.20
CA LYS A 9 6.12 11.69 11.71
C LYS A 9 5.71 10.50 12.59
N PRO A 10 4.43 10.40 12.98
CA PRO A 10 3.95 9.27 13.77
C PRO A 10 3.89 8.01 12.89
N LEU A 11 4.45 6.92 13.41
CA LEU A 11 4.23 5.60 12.84
C LEU A 11 2.81 5.14 13.20
N LYS A 12 2.00 4.85 12.19
CA LYS A 12 0.69 4.21 12.39
C LYS A 12 0.94 2.72 12.54
N PHE A 13 0.55 2.17 13.68
CA PHE A 13 0.74 0.77 13.98
C PHE A 13 -0.55 0.18 14.54
N SER A 14 -0.98 -0.94 13.98
CA SER A 14 -2.17 -1.67 14.39
C SER A 14 -1.80 -3.11 14.68
N TYR A 15 -2.32 -3.62 15.79
CA TYR A 15 -2.24 -5.02 16.16
C TYR A 15 -3.68 -5.51 16.38
N GLU A 16 -4.05 -6.54 15.65
CA GLU A 16 -5.35 -7.18 15.78
C GLU A 16 -5.14 -8.65 16.09
N HIS A 17 -5.81 -9.15 17.14
CA HIS A 17 -5.84 -10.56 17.46
C HIS A 17 -7.29 -11.02 17.58
N SER A 18 -7.68 -11.94 16.70
CA SER A 18 -8.98 -12.61 16.75
C SER A 18 -8.80 -14.01 17.31
N ARG A 19 -9.33 -14.22 18.52
CA ARG A 19 -9.35 -15.53 19.17
C ARG A 19 -10.24 -16.54 18.44
N GLY A 20 -11.31 -16.08 17.79
CA GLY A 20 -12.26 -16.96 17.09
C GLY A 20 -11.65 -17.61 15.86
N ASN A 21 -10.85 -16.85 15.10
CA ASN A 21 -10.16 -17.36 13.92
C ASN A 21 -8.71 -17.77 14.20
N ASN A 22 -8.25 -17.62 15.45
CA ASN A 22 -6.83 -17.69 15.84
C ASN A 22 -5.97 -16.90 14.84
N THR A 23 -6.38 -15.67 14.53
CA THR A 23 -5.63 -14.80 13.62
C THR A 23 -4.97 -13.65 14.36
N THR A 24 -3.72 -13.37 14.03
CA THR A 24 -2.95 -12.24 14.52
C THR A 24 -2.41 -11.46 13.34
N LEU A 25 -2.89 -10.23 13.20
CA LEU A 25 -2.49 -9.30 12.15
C LEU A 25 -1.71 -8.14 12.75
N LEU A 26 -0.62 -7.80 12.08
CA LEU A 26 0.20 -6.65 12.40
C LEU A 26 0.34 -5.76 11.18
N GLU A 27 -0.03 -4.50 11.35
CA GLU A 27 0.02 -3.52 10.28
C GLU A 27 0.83 -2.32 10.73
N GLY A 28 1.82 -1.95 9.92
CA GLY A 28 2.58 -0.72 10.09
C GLY A 28 2.40 0.15 8.86
N THR A 29 2.16 1.43 9.03
CA THR A 29 2.16 2.40 7.93
C THR A 29 2.91 3.64 8.38
N PHE A 30 3.85 4.06 7.54
CA PHE A 30 4.66 5.23 7.74
C PHE A 30 4.55 6.15 6.52
N GLU A 31 4.03 7.35 6.74
CA GLU A 31 3.92 8.38 5.71
C GLU A 31 5.21 9.20 5.75
N LEU A 32 6.11 8.98 4.78
CA LEU A 32 7.39 9.69 4.68
C LEU A 32 7.18 11.16 4.28
N ASP A 33 6.21 11.41 3.40
CA ASP A 33 5.73 12.70 2.90
C ASP A 33 4.38 12.51 2.18
N PRO A 34 3.71 13.57 1.71
CA PRO A 34 2.40 13.43 1.04
C PRO A 34 2.43 12.53 -0.21
N ALA A 35 3.58 12.38 -0.86
CA ALA A 35 3.76 11.56 -2.04
C ALA A 35 4.28 10.15 -1.72
N ASN A 36 5.03 9.97 -0.63
CA ASN A 36 5.73 8.72 -0.30
C ASN A 36 5.19 8.08 0.98
N LYS A 37 4.75 6.82 0.86
CA LYS A 37 4.22 6.02 1.97
C LYS A 37 4.77 4.60 1.93
N VAL A 38 5.15 4.10 3.09
CA VAL A 38 5.54 2.69 3.28
C VAL A 38 4.48 2.03 4.15
N SER A 39 4.02 0.85 3.76
CA SER A 39 3.12 0.02 4.55
C SER A 39 3.68 -1.40 4.64
N VAL A 40 3.60 -1.99 5.82
CA VAL A 40 3.93 -3.39 6.07
C VAL A 40 2.70 -4.05 6.66
N ASN A 41 2.39 -5.24 6.16
CA ASN A 41 1.32 -6.09 6.67
C ASN A 41 1.90 -7.47 6.95
N TYR A 42 1.77 -7.93 8.20
CA TYR A 42 2.26 -9.21 8.65
C TYR A 42 1.14 -9.98 9.35
N ALA A 43 0.73 -11.10 8.76
CA ALA A 43 -0.21 -12.01 9.36
C ALA A 43 0.55 -13.23 9.88
N PHE A 44 0.59 -13.40 11.20
CA PHE A 44 1.39 -14.44 11.86
C PHE A 44 0.93 -15.85 11.46
N ASP A 45 -0.37 -16.04 11.29
CA ASP A 45 -0.98 -17.37 11.16
C ASP A 45 -0.86 -17.89 9.73
N SER A 46 -0.95 -16.99 8.75
CA SER A 46 -0.78 -17.31 7.33
C SER A 46 0.65 -17.11 6.83
N LYS A 47 1.57 -16.68 7.71
CA LYS A 47 2.96 -16.31 7.40
C LYS A 47 3.08 -15.29 6.28
N ILE A 48 2.02 -14.52 6.01
CA ILE A 48 2.03 -13.49 4.98
C ILE A 48 2.82 -12.32 5.53
N CYS A 49 3.82 -11.87 4.77
CA CYS A 49 4.54 -10.64 5.04
C CYS A 49 4.62 -9.85 3.75
N LYS A 50 3.83 -8.78 3.67
CA LYS A 50 3.79 -7.90 2.50
C LYS A 50 4.37 -6.55 2.87
N LEU A 51 5.39 -6.14 2.12
CA LEU A 51 5.95 -4.80 2.17
C LEU A 51 5.46 -4.06 0.93
N LYS A 52 4.75 -2.95 1.13
CA LYS A 52 4.28 -2.08 0.06
C LYS A 52 4.91 -0.71 0.18
N TYR A 53 5.40 -0.19 -0.93
CA TYR A 53 5.75 1.21 -1.06
C TYR A 53 4.78 1.87 -2.04
N THR A 54 4.30 3.05 -1.70
CA THR A 54 3.41 3.86 -2.53
C THR A 54 4.09 5.19 -2.79
N TYR A 55 4.29 5.53 -4.06
CA TYR A 55 4.80 6.83 -4.50
C TYR A 55 3.84 7.49 -5.47
N VAL A 56 3.42 8.72 -5.18
CA VAL A 56 2.58 9.53 -6.06
C VAL A 56 3.45 10.57 -6.77
N HIS A 57 3.59 10.42 -8.09
CA HIS A 57 4.26 11.38 -8.97
C HIS A 57 3.25 12.39 -9.50
N GLU A 58 3.49 13.68 -9.21
CA GLU A 58 2.69 14.83 -9.67
C GLU A 58 1.18 14.72 -9.41
N GLU A 59 0.79 14.05 -8.32
CA GLU A 59 -0.62 13.80 -7.96
C GLU A 59 -1.44 13.02 -9.01
N LEU A 60 -0.76 12.48 -10.04
CA LEU A 60 -1.40 11.90 -11.21
C LEU A 60 -1.11 10.41 -11.36
N THR A 61 0.15 10.03 -11.11
CA THR A 61 0.63 8.65 -11.31
C THR A 61 1.07 8.06 -9.99
N THR A 62 0.46 6.95 -9.59
CA THR A 62 0.83 6.22 -8.37
C THR A 62 1.62 4.97 -8.76
N PHE A 63 2.81 4.82 -8.19
CA PHE A 63 3.63 3.62 -8.26
C PHE A 63 3.49 2.86 -6.95
N GLU A 64 3.08 1.59 -7.03
CA GLU A 64 2.87 0.72 -5.86
C GLU A 64 3.63 -0.61 -5.99
N PRO A 65 4.97 -0.63 -5.87
CA PRO A 65 5.69 -1.87 -5.71
C PRO A 65 5.34 -2.54 -4.36
N THR A 66 4.99 -3.81 -4.43
CA THR A 66 4.69 -4.66 -3.27
C THR A 66 5.54 -5.92 -3.33
N TYR A 67 6.27 -6.20 -2.27
CA TYR A 67 7.00 -7.44 -2.09
C TYR A 67 6.23 -8.37 -1.14
N ASP A 68 5.86 -9.54 -1.63
CA ASP A 68 5.29 -10.62 -0.81
C ASP A 68 6.43 -11.57 -0.42
N MET A 69 6.94 -11.43 0.81
CA MET A 69 8.05 -12.25 1.31
C MET A 69 7.64 -13.71 1.49
N ALA A 70 6.36 -14.00 1.74
CA ALA A 70 5.89 -15.37 1.93
C ALA A 70 5.95 -16.15 0.62
N LYS A 71 5.71 -15.46 -0.49
CA LYS A 71 5.77 -16.03 -1.84
C LYS A 71 7.12 -15.82 -2.52
N ASN A 72 7.98 -14.96 -1.96
CA ASN A 72 9.22 -14.51 -2.59
C ASN A 72 8.95 -13.90 -3.98
N THR A 73 7.94 -13.04 -4.08
CA THR A 73 7.50 -12.45 -5.36
C THR A 73 7.35 -10.95 -5.25
N TRP A 74 7.73 -10.26 -6.32
CA TRP A 74 7.44 -8.85 -6.51
C TRP A 74 6.20 -8.64 -7.36
N ASP A 75 5.33 -7.76 -6.90
CA ASP A 75 4.17 -7.23 -7.61
C ASP A 75 4.39 -5.73 -7.85
N PHE A 76 4.31 -5.30 -9.09
CA PHE A 76 4.44 -3.89 -9.44
C PHE A 76 3.15 -3.39 -10.07
N ALA A 77 2.48 -2.46 -9.40
CA ALA A 77 1.33 -1.75 -9.92
C ALA A 77 1.71 -0.30 -10.26
N THR A 78 1.23 0.19 -11.41
CA THR A 78 1.28 1.62 -11.76
C THR A 78 -0.13 2.04 -12.15
N ILE A 79 -0.62 3.10 -11.51
CA ILE A 79 -1.96 3.64 -11.71
C ILE A 79 -1.79 5.07 -12.21
N ALA A 80 -2.18 5.34 -13.46
CA ALA A 80 -2.19 6.69 -14.02
C ALA A 80 -3.65 7.20 -14.08
N ALA A 81 -3.98 8.19 -13.27
CA ALA A 81 -5.29 8.83 -13.27
C ALA A 81 -5.23 10.13 -14.07
N SER A 82 -5.55 10.09 -15.38
CA SER A 82 -5.71 11.31 -16.19
C SER A 82 -7.15 11.47 -16.68
N VAL A 83 -7.92 12.35 -16.04
CA VAL A 83 -9.19 12.86 -16.59
C VAL A 83 -9.27 14.37 -16.35
N LYS A 84 -8.97 15.16 -17.39
CA LYS A 84 -9.36 16.58 -17.44
C LYS A 84 -10.63 16.67 -18.29
N LEU A 85 -11.79 16.68 -17.63
CA LEU A 85 -13.06 17.06 -18.26
C LEU A 85 -13.34 18.52 -17.89
N VAL A 86 -13.09 19.40 -18.86
CA VAL A 86 -13.66 20.76 -18.82
C VAL A 86 -15.20 20.61 -18.75
N GLU A 87 -15.81 21.47 -17.96
CA GLU A 87 -17.18 21.37 -17.45
C GLU A 87 -18.24 20.96 -18.49
N LYS A 88 -19.16 20.06 -18.08
CA LYS A 88 -20.32 19.48 -18.81
C LYS A 88 -20.02 18.35 -19.81
N LEU A 89 -19.93 17.12 -19.33
CA LEU A 89 -20.94 16.07 -19.55
C LEU A 89 -20.59 14.84 -18.71
N LYS A 90 -21.62 14.19 -18.19
CA LYS A 90 -21.54 13.02 -17.30
C LYS A 90 -21.09 11.78 -18.12
N THR A 91 -19.94 11.18 -17.79
CA THR A 91 -19.41 9.79 -18.04
C THR A 91 -17.92 9.78 -18.45
N PRO A 92 -17.20 8.64 -18.40
CA PRO A 92 -17.06 7.66 -17.32
C PRO A 92 -15.58 7.53 -16.87
N THR A 93 -15.34 6.83 -15.76
CA THR A 93 -14.01 6.57 -15.19
C THR A 93 -13.37 5.36 -15.90
N LEU A 94 -12.18 5.56 -16.48
CA LEU A 94 -11.35 4.47 -17.03
C LEU A 94 -10.12 4.31 -16.14
N THR A 95 -10.03 3.15 -15.48
CA THR A 95 -8.87 2.74 -14.69
C THR A 95 -8.11 1.70 -15.49
N ALA A 96 -6.85 1.99 -15.85
CA ALA A 96 -5.95 1.02 -16.45
C ALA A 96 -4.92 0.62 -15.39
N GLU A 97 -4.91 -0.67 -15.03
CA GLU A 97 -3.96 -1.26 -14.10
C GLU A 97 -3.04 -2.19 -14.90
N THR A 98 -1.73 -2.04 -14.72
CA THR A 98 -0.74 -2.99 -15.24
C THR A 98 -0.02 -3.63 -14.06
N THR A 99 -0.06 -4.96 -13.99
CA THR A 99 0.50 -5.75 -12.90
C THR A 99 1.61 -6.63 -13.45
N TRP A 100 2.85 -6.42 -12.99
CA TRP A 100 4.00 -7.23 -13.39
C TRP A 100 4.40 -8.15 -12.22
N ASN A 101 4.31 -9.46 -12.43
CA ASN A 101 4.73 -10.47 -11.45
C ASN A 101 6.09 -11.04 -11.87
N PHE A 102 7.15 -10.66 -11.14
CA PHE A 102 8.48 -11.23 -11.34
C PHE A 102 8.75 -12.29 -10.28
N LYS A 103 9.08 -13.50 -10.72
CA LYS A 103 9.48 -14.62 -9.87
C LYS A 103 10.98 -14.79 -10.00
N MET A 104 11.72 -14.56 -8.92
CA MET A 104 13.16 -14.81 -8.83
C MET A 104 13.42 -16.20 -8.27
#